data_AF-A0A3N4QZZ3-F1
#
_entry.id   AF-A0A3N4QZZ3-F1
#
_cell.length_a   1.000
_cell.length_b   1.000
_cell.length_c   1.000
_cell.angle_alpha   90.00
_cell.angle_beta   90.00
_cell.angle_gamma   90.00
#
_symmetry.space_group_name_H-M   'P 1'
#
loop_
_entity.id
_entity.type
_entity.pdbx_description
1 polymer ?
#
loop_
_entity_poly.entity_id
_entity_poly.type
_entity_poly.pdbx_seq_one_letter_code
_entity_poly.pdbx_strand_id
1 'polypeptide(L)'
;MRASDVHSRWELDADGWQHHPDYVAAGWRIALAGAVYEQRSARGWSEADLAEAAGLSEDQVEEIECSGVDPTPGILRALGAAFRADVLFATAGPEPGLRFVVHDEPEGGPHHQAA
;
A
#
# COMPACT_ATOMS: atom_id res chain seq x y z
N MET A 1 -28.18 41.07 -8.56
CA MET A 1 -28.49 39.68 -8.17
C MET A 1 -27.17 39.00 -7.84
N ARG A 2 -26.91 38.64 -6.58
CA ARG A 2 -25.82 37.71 -6.23
C ARG A 2 -26.50 36.40 -5.84
N ALA A 3 -26.20 35.33 -6.57
CA ALA A 3 -26.59 33.99 -6.15
C ALA A 3 -25.70 33.63 -4.96
N SER A 4 -26.31 33.39 -3.80
CA SER A 4 -25.60 32.79 -2.67
C SER A 4 -25.42 31.32 -3.00
N ASP A 5 -24.17 30.87 -3.11
CA ASP A 5 -23.85 29.46 -3.30
C ASP A 5 -24.09 28.73 -1.96
N VAL A 6 -25.20 28.00 -1.88
CA VAL A 6 -25.57 27.24 -0.67
C VAL A 6 -24.97 25.86 -0.81
N HIS A 7 -23.84 25.61 -0.15
CA HIS A 7 -23.29 24.27 0.00
C HIS A 7 -23.84 23.59 1.24
N SER A 8 -24.25 22.33 1.11
CA SER A 8 -24.54 21.48 2.24
C SER A 8 -23.24 21.09 2.94
N ARG A 9 -23.13 21.44 4.22
CA ARG A 9 -22.05 20.96 5.10
C ARG A 9 -22.51 19.67 5.75
N TRP A 10 -21.80 18.58 5.48
CA TRP A 10 -21.97 17.34 6.21
C TRP A 10 -21.15 17.41 7.49
N GLU A 11 -21.81 17.24 8.63
CA GLU A 11 -21.17 17.14 9.94
C GLU A 11 -21.26 15.68 10.38
N LEU A 12 -20.12 15.11 10.77
CA LEU A 12 -20.08 13.78 11.40
C LEU A 12 -20.62 13.95 12.82
N ASP A 13 -21.78 13.39 13.09
CA ASP A 13 -22.54 13.52 14.34
C ASP A 13 -22.20 12.45 15.39
N ALA A 14 -21.22 11.58 15.11
CA ALA A 14 -20.85 10.47 15.98
C ALA A 14 -19.43 10.64 16.56
N ASP A 15 -19.34 10.76 17.89
CA ASP A 15 -18.08 10.54 18.61
C ASP A 15 -17.57 9.11 18.34
N GLY A 16 -16.27 8.96 18.08
CA GLY A 16 -15.62 7.65 17.91
C GLY A 16 -15.72 7.03 16.51
N TRP A 17 -16.14 7.78 15.49
CA TRP A 17 -16.17 7.34 14.08
C TRP A 17 -14.81 6.82 13.58
N GLN A 18 -13.70 7.32 14.14
CA GLN A 18 -12.34 6.88 13.84
C GLN A 18 -12.10 5.40 14.22
N HIS A 19 -12.92 4.86 15.12
CA HIS A 19 -12.86 3.46 15.53
C HIS A 19 -13.88 2.58 14.79
N HIS A 20 -14.69 3.15 13.90
CA HIS A 20 -15.61 2.35 13.09
C HIS A 20 -14.81 1.37 12.23
N PRO A 21 -15.16 0.06 12.21
CA PRO A 21 -14.37 -0.96 11.52
C PRO A 21 -14.16 -0.64 10.04
N ASP A 22 -15.17 -0.09 9.37
CA ASP A 22 -15.06 0.29 7.95
C ASP A 22 -14.13 1.48 7.72
N TYR A 23 -14.08 2.42 8.67
CA TYR A 23 -13.16 3.56 8.60
C TYR A 23 -11.71 3.08 8.78
N VAL A 24 -11.49 2.21 9.77
CA VAL A 24 -10.18 1.59 10.02
C VAL A 24 -9.74 0.73 8.82
N ALA A 25 -10.65 -0.07 8.25
CA ALA A 25 -10.37 -0.87 7.05
C ALA A 25 -10.01 0.02 5.86
N ALA A 26 -10.75 1.11 5.62
CA ALA A 26 -10.40 2.07 4.57
C ALA A 26 -9.00 2.67 4.78
N GLY A 27 -8.65 3.04 6.01
CA GLY A 27 -7.31 3.51 6.34
C GLY A 27 -6.20 2.50 5.99
N TRP A 28 -6.43 1.21 6.25
CA TRP A 28 -5.50 0.15 5.86
C TRP A 28 -5.35 0.00 4.33
N ARG A 29 -6.45 0.12 3.58
CA ARG A 29 -6.40 0.07 2.10
C ARG A 29 -5.64 1.26 1.53
N ILE A 30 -5.88 2.46 2.06
CA ILE A 30 -5.17 3.69 1.68
C ILE A 30 -3.67 3.57 1.99
N ALA A 31 -3.33 3.05 3.18
CA ALA A 31 -1.93 2.84 3.55
C ALA A 31 -1.22 1.84 2.64
N LEU A 32 -1.89 0.74 2.26
CA LEU A 32 -1.36 -0.21 1.28
C LEU A 32 -1.16 0.45 -0.09
N ALA A 33 -2.18 1.13 -0.60
CA ALA A 33 -2.16 1.81 -1.89
C ALA A 33 -0.98 2.78 -2.02
N GLY A 34 -0.80 3.66 -1.03
CA GLY A 34 0.30 4.61 -1.01
C GLY A 34 1.66 3.94 -1.00
N ALA A 35 1.84 2.93 -0.14
CA ALA A 35 3.12 2.21 -0.03
C ALA A 35 3.47 1.44 -1.32
N VAL A 36 2.49 0.86 -2.02
CA VAL A 36 2.69 0.17 -3.29
C VAL A 36 3.06 1.15 -4.40
N TYR A 37 2.28 2.23 -4.54
CA TYR A 37 2.55 3.28 -5.52
C TYR A 37 3.95 3.88 -5.34
N GLU A 38 4.35 4.19 -4.10
CA GLU A 38 5.67 4.74 -3.80
C GLU A 38 6.80 3.78 -4.24
N GLN A 39 6.71 2.50 -3.88
CA GLN A 39 7.74 1.51 -4.22
C GLN A 39 7.82 1.20 -5.71
N ARG A 40 6.67 1.12 -6.38
CA ARG A 40 6.57 0.94 -7.82
C ARG A 40 7.16 2.14 -8.56
N SER A 41 6.73 3.35 -8.19
CA SER A 41 7.21 4.60 -8.79
C SER A 41 8.71 4.81 -8.58
N ALA A 42 9.23 4.49 -7.39
CA ALA A 42 10.66 4.60 -7.09
C ALA A 42 11.54 3.68 -7.97
N ARG A 43 10.98 2.56 -8.46
CA ARG A 43 11.64 1.64 -9.39
C ARG A 43 11.43 2.01 -10.86
N GLY A 44 10.60 3.01 -11.15
CA GLY A 44 10.19 3.36 -12.51
C GLY A 44 9.30 2.29 -13.17
N TRP A 45 8.63 1.46 -12.38
CA TRP A 45 7.78 0.38 -12.86
C TRP A 45 6.39 0.89 -13.26
N SER A 46 5.84 0.34 -14.34
CA SER A 46 4.42 0.38 -14.66
C SER A 46 3.62 -0.58 -13.77
N GLU A 47 2.29 -0.49 -13.79
CA GLU A 47 1.41 -1.43 -13.09
C GLU A 47 1.59 -2.85 -13.62
N ALA A 48 1.72 -3.02 -14.94
CA ALA A 48 2.04 -4.28 -15.59
C ALA A 48 3.37 -4.88 -15.10
N ASP A 49 4.42 -4.07 -14.93
CA ASP A 49 5.72 -4.55 -14.43
C ASP A 49 5.60 -5.09 -13.00
N LEU A 50 4.84 -4.40 -12.14
CA LEU A 50 4.58 -4.87 -10.78
C LEU A 50 3.72 -6.14 -10.78
N ALA A 51 2.69 -6.19 -11.62
CA ALA A 51 1.81 -7.34 -11.76
C ALA A 51 2.62 -8.60 -12.12
N GLU A 52 3.50 -8.49 -13.12
CA GLU A 52 4.41 -9.57 -13.51
C GLU A 52 5.33 -9.99 -12.35
N ALA A 53 6.00 -9.02 -11.71
CA ALA A 53 6.94 -9.29 -10.62
C ALA A 53 6.28 -9.91 -9.38
N ALA A 54 5.03 -9.56 -9.08
CA ALA A 54 4.27 -10.05 -7.94
C ALA A 54 3.43 -11.29 -8.24
N GLY A 55 3.30 -11.69 -9.51
CA GLY A 55 2.39 -12.76 -9.93
C GLY A 55 0.91 -12.40 -9.71
N LEU A 56 0.57 -11.13 -9.89
CA LEU A 56 -0.79 -10.57 -9.82
C LEU A 56 -1.27 -10.20 -11.23
N SER A 57 -2.56 -9.90 -11.40
CA SER A 57 -3.03 -9.24 -12.62
C SER A 57 -2.83 -7.73 -12.54
N GLU A 58 -2.76 -7.06 -13.70
CA GLU A 58 -2.69 -5.59 -13.76
C GLU A 58 -3.92 -4.95 -13.09
N ASP A 59 -5.13 -5.45 -13.36
CA ASP A 59 -6.36 -5.01 -12.68
C ASP A 59 -6.28 -5.12 -11.13
N GLN A 60 -5.59 -6.15 -10.60
CA GLN A 60 -5.42 -6.28 -9.15
C GLN A 60 -4.45 -5.24 -8.60
N VAL A 61 -3.41 -4.89 -9.37
CA VAL A 61 -2.50 -3.81 -9.00
C VAL A 61 -3.23 -2.46 -9.03
N GLU A 62 -4.02 -2.18 -10.06
CA GLU A 62 -4.88 -0.99 -10.13
C GLU A 62 -5.83 -0.93 -8.93
N GLU A 63 -6.52 -2.02 -8.61
CA GLU A 63 -7.46 -2.07 -7.49
C GLU A 63 -6.74 -1.83 -6.14
N ILE A 64 -5.52 -2.35 -5.97
CA ILE A 64 -4.69 -2.08 -4.80
C ILE A 64 -4.33 -0.58 -4.71
N GLU A 65 -3.82 0.02 -5.79
CA GLU A 65 -3.42 1.43 -5.80
C GLU A 65 -4.61 2.41 -5.72
N CYS A 66 -5.81 1.96 -6.10
CA CYS A 66 -7.07 2.66 -5.91
C CYS A 66 -7.73 2.37 -4.54
N SER A 67 -7.01 1.74 -3.60
CA SER A 67 -7.51 1.42 -2.25
C SER A 67 -8.75 0.52 -2.22
N GLY A 68 -8.96 -0.31 -3.25
CA GLY A 68 -10.09 -1.24 -3.35
C GLY A 68 -9.87 -2.56 -2.61
N VAL A 69 -8.62 -2.94 -2.32
CA VAL A 69 -8.26 -4.25 -1.77
C VAL A 69 -7.74 -4.16 -0.34
N ASP A 70 -8.21 -5.07 0.53
CA ASP A 70 -7.68 -5.23 1.89
C ASP A 70 -6.26 -5.83 1.88
N PRO A 71 -5.38 -5.41 2.82
CA PRO A 71 -4.01 -5.94 2.95
C PRO A 71 -4.02 -7.36 3.52
N THR A 72 -4.38 -8.34 2.68
CA THR A 72 -4.37 -9.75 3.08
C THR A 72 -2.94 -10.31 3.11
N PRO A 73 -2.63 -11.29 3.98
CA PRO A 73 -1.30 -11.89 4.05
C PRO A 73 -0.76 -12.42 2.72
N GLY A 74 -1.63 -12.89 1.82
CA GLY A 74 -1.25 -13.37 0.49
C GLY A 74 -0.71 -12.25 -0.40
N ILE A 75 -1.46 -11.14 -0.49
CA ILE A 75 -1.06 -9.95 -1.25
C ILE A 75 0.22 -9.35 -0.68
N LEU A 76 0.32 -9.23 0.64
CA LEU A 76 1.50 -8.67 1.30
C LEU A 76 2.76 -9.50 1.06
N ARG A 77 2.63 -10.84 1.03
CA ARG A 77 3.75 -11.73 0.70
C ARG A 77 4.17 -11.58 -0.77
N ALA A 78 3.21 -11.51 -1.69
CA ALA A 78 3.48 -11.33 -3.11
C ALA A 78 4.23 -10.00 -3.38
N LEU A 79 3.72 -8.90 -2.82
CA LEU A 79 4.34 -7.58 -2.95
C LEU A 79 5.69 -7.50 -2.24
N GLY A 80 5.82 -8.05 -1.03
CA GLY A 80 7.10 -8.11 -0.31
C GLY A 80 8.17 -8.88 -1.09
N ALA A 81 7.80 -9.98 -1.75
CA ALA A 81 8.71 -10.72 -2.63
C ALA A 81 9.11 -9.90 -3.87
N ALA A 82 8.14 -9.27 -4.55
CA ALA A 82 8.39 -8.44 -5.73
C ALA A 82 9.32 -7.26 -5.43
N PHE A 83 9.11 -6.59 -4.30
CA PHE A 83 9.93 -5.46 -3.88
C PHE A 83 11.21 -5.85 -3.14
N ARG A 84 11.41 -7.15 -2.82
CA ARG A 84 12.47 -7.65 -1.93
C ARG A 84 12.49 -6.88 -0.60
N ALA A 85 11.33 -6.79 0.02
CA ALA A 85 11.11 -5.95 1.18
C ALA A 85 10.35 -6.68 2.29
N ASP A 86 10.67 -6.33 3.53
CA ASP A 86 9.80 -6.64 4.65
C ASP A 86 8.63 -5.66 4.68
N VAL A 87 7.46 -6.14 5.11
CA VAL A 87 6.27 -5.30 5.30
C VAL A 87 6.14 -4.96 6.78
N LEU A 88 6.15 -3.67 7.11
CA LEU A 88 5.96 -3.18 8.47
C LEU A 88 4.64 -2.44 8.62
N PHE A 89 3.92 -2.78 9.68
CA PHE A 89 2.66 -2.17 10.09
C PHE A 89 2.92 -1.16 11.22
N ALA A 90 2.54 0.10 11.01
CA ALA A 90 2.49 1.09 12.06
C ALA A 90 1.09 1.10 12.68
N THR A 91 0.96 0.51 13.86
CA THR A 91 -0.33 0.32 14.55
C THR A 91 -0.51 1.22 15.78
N ALA A 92 0.55 1.89 16.22
CA ALA A 92 0.53 2.75 17.40
C ALA A 92 0.08 4.19 17.10
N GLY A 93 0.04 4.59 15.83
CA GLY A 93 -0.40 5.92 15.40
C GLY A 93 -1.93 6.05 15.34
N PRO A 94 -2.45 7.28 15.18
CA PRO A 94 -3.89 7.51 15.06
C PRO A 94 -4.49 6.94 13.76
N GLU A 95 -3.66 6.78 12.72
CA GLU A 95 -4.04 6.24 11.43
C GLU A 95 -3.25 4.95 11.14
N PRO A 96 -3.86 3.97 10.45
CA PRO A 96 -3.15 2.83 9.90
C PRO A 96 -1.97 3.26 9.03
N GLY A 97 -0.81 2.62 9.23
CA GLY A 97 0.36 2.85 8.38
C GLY A 97 0.98 1.54 7.91
N LEU A 98 1.45 1.52 6.67
CA LEU A 98 2.14 0.39 6.05
C LEU A 98 3.37 0.91 5.32
N ARG A 99 4.50 0.20 5.43
CA ARG A 99 5.73 0.51 4.68
C ARG A 99 6.44 -0.75 4.24
N PHE A 100 7.07 -0.67 3.07
CA PHE A 100 8.02 -1.66 2.60
C PHE A 100 9.44 -1.23 3.01
N VAL A 101 10.14 -2.09 3.74
CA VAL A 101 11.56 -1.91 4.07
C VAL A 101 12.36 -2.77 3.11
N VAL A 102 12.87 -2.14 2.06
CA VAL A 102 13.63 -2.83 1.00
C VAL A 102 14.96 -3.33 1.57
N HIS A 103 15.27 -4.58 1.27
CA HIS A 103 16.56 -5.17 1.56
C HIS A 103 17.53 -4.81 0.44
N ASP A 104 18.69 -4.24 0.79
CA ASP A 104 19.82 -4.16 -0.12
C ASP A 104 20.47 -5.55 -0.17
N GLU A 105 20.71 -6.12 -1.36
CA GLU A 105 21.59 -7.28 -1.42
C GLU A 105 23.00 -6.83 -1.07
N PRO A 106 23.75 -7.54 -0.20
CA PRO A 106 25.19 -7.37 -0.22
C PRO A 106 25.70 -7.84 -1.59
N GLU A 107 26.35 -6.95 -2.34
CA GLU A 107 27.15 -7.35 -3.50
C GLU A 107 28.13 -8.46 -3.07
N GLY A 108 27.88 -9.71 -3.47
CA GLY A 108 28.81 -10.83 -3.32
C GLY A 108 28.45 -11.90 -2.29
N GLY A 109 27.59 -12.84 -2.68
CA GLY A 109 27.60 -14.20 -2.12
C GLY A 109 28.85 -14.98 -2.58
N PRO A 110 29.36 -15.95 -1.80
CA PRO A 110 30.75 -16.38 -1.86
C PRO A 110 31.12 -17.01 -3.21
N HIS A 111 32.21 -16.50 -3.79
CA HIS A 111 32.96 -17.21 -4.82
C HIS A 111 33.30 -18.60 -4.30
N HIS A 112 32.67 -19.62 -4.88
CA HIS A 112 33.15 -20.99 -4.83
C HIS A 112 34.54 -21.01 -5.48
N GLN A 113 35.59 -20.79 -4.68
CA GLN A 113 36.94 -21.16 -5.07
C GLN A 113 36.96 -22.68 -5.13
N ALA A 114 36.95 -23.18 -6.36
CA ALA A 114 37.32 -24.55 -6.66
C ALA A 114 38.75 -24.80 -6.14
N ALA A 115 38.92 -25.87 -5.38
CA ALA A 115 40.19 -26.52 -5.11
C ALA A 115 40.17 -27.90 -5.77
#